data_AF-A0A967K1H1-F1
#
_entry.id   AF-A0A967K1H1-F1
#
_cell.length_a   1.000
_cell.length_b   1.000
_cell.length_c   1.000
_cell.angle_alpha   90.00
_cell.angle_beta   90.00
_cell.angle_gamma   90.00
#
_symmetry.space_group_name_H-M   'P 1'
#
loop_
_entity.id
_entity.type
_entity.pdbx_description
1 polymer ?
#
loop_
_entity_poly.entity_id
_entity_poly.type
_entity_poly.pdbx_seq_one_letter_code
_entity_poly.pdbx_strand_id
1 'polypeptide(L)'
;MGGWLKKAAIDVGTDILENADLRCSRLLPNCIYVSDLELEPGVYDITFDFVDYEGNIVASKSVEGYRVLENGLNLVQAFSLQ
;
A
#
# COMPACT_ATOMS: atom_id res chain seq x y z
N MET A 1 -13.56 -10.01 -23.46
CA MET A 1 -12.34 -10.10 -22.64
C MET A 1 -12.30 -8.87 -21.74
N GLY A 2 -12.61 -8.98 -20.44
CA GLY A 2 -12.72 -7.77 -19.58
C GLY A 2 -13.52 -7.87 -18.28
N GLY A 3 -14.02 -9.06 -17.89
CA GLY A 3 -14.82 -9.25 -16.67
C GLY A 3 -14.04 -9.81 -15.46
N TRP A 4 -12.94 -10.52 -15.71
CA TRP A 4 -12.14 -11.20 -14.66
C TRP A 4 -11.33 -10.23 -13.78
N LEU A 5 -10.71 -9.20 -14.37
CA LEU A 5 -9.95 -8.17 -13.66
C LEU A 5 -10.81 -7.36 -12.68
N LYS A 6 -12.10 -7.17 -12.98
CA LYS A 6 -13.02 -6.46 -12.09
C LYS A 6 -13.41 -7.29 -10.86
N LYS A 7 -13.41 -8.62 -10.96
CA LYS A 7 -13.72 -9.49 -9.81
C LYS A 7 -12.56 -9.57 -8.85
N ALA A 8 -11.33 -9.75 -9.37
CA ALA A 8 -10.12 -9.76 -8.55
C ALA A 8 -9.96 -8.48 -7.70
N ALA A 9 -10.25 -7.31 -8.28
CA ALA A 9 -10.18 -6.04 -7.56
C ALA A 9 -11.25 -5.87 -6.45
N ILE A 10 -12.41 -6.52 -6.60
CA ILE A 10 -13.51 -6.42 -5.62
C ILE A 10 -13.32 -7.44 -4.49
N ASP A 11 -12.81 -8.63 -4.79
CA ASP A 11 -12.59 -9.68 -3.79
C ASP A 11 -11.48 -9.31 -2.79
N VAL A 12 -10.35 -8.74 -3.26
CA VAL A 12 -9.25 -8.28 -2.38
C VAL A 12 -9.71 -7.16 -1.43
N GLY A 13 -10.55 -6.25 -1.91
CA GLY A 13 -11.08 -5.16 -1.09
C GLY A 13 -12.05 -5.61 0.01
N THR A 14 -12.73 -6.74 -0.19
CA THR A 14 -13.75 -7.24 0.75
C THR A 14 -13.10 -8.03 1.90
N ASP A 15 -12.11 -8.88 1.59
CA ASP A 15 -11.42 -9.70 2.58
C ASP A 15 -10.52 -8.89 3.54
N ILE A 16 -9.96 -7.77 3.06
CA ILE A 16 -9.16 -6.85 3.89
C ILE A 16 -10.06 -6.08 4.87
N LEU A 17 -11.29 -5.74 4.48
CA LEU A 17 -12.20 -4.94 5.30
C LEU A 17 -12.79 -5.74 6.47
N GLU A 18 -13.11 -7.03 6.28
CA GLU A 18 -13.73 -7.87 7.32
C GLU A 18 -12.78 -8.23 8.48
N ASN A 19 -11.46 -8.25 8.27
CA ASN A 19 -10.51 -8.70 9.30
C ASN A 19 -9.90 -7.57 10.15
N ALA A 20 -10.26 -6.31 9.88
CA ALA A 20 -9.62 -5.14 10.51
C ALA A 20 -10.32 -4.62 11.80
N ASP A 21 -11.49 -5.16 12.15
CA ASP A 21 -12.48 -4.44 12.98
C ASP A 21 -12.43 -4.65 14.51
N LEU A 22 -11.32 -4.99 15.20
CA LEU A 22 -11.47 -5.17 16.67
C LEU A 22 -10.46 -4.56 17.64
N ARG A 23 -9.32 -3.97 17.27
CA ARG A 23 -8.31 -3.62 18.32
C ARG A 23 -7.54 -2.30 18.23
N CYS A 24 -7.81 -1.42 17.28
CA CYS A 24 -6.97 -0.22 17.12
C CYS A 24 -7.80 1.08 17.09
N SER A 25 -8.47 1.46 18.18
CA SER A 25 -9.31 2.68 18.19
C SER A 25 -8.62 3.96 18.68
N ARG A 26 -7.35 3.93 19.14
CA ARG A 26 -6.75 5.10 19.84
C ARG A 26 -5.55 5.78 19.16
N LEU A 27 -4.92 5.18 18.16
CA LEU A 27 -3.68 5.72 17.55
C LEU A 27 -3.64 5.62 16.02
N LEU A 28 -4.77 5.30 15.37
CA LEU A 28 -4.73 5.12 13.92
C LEU A 28 -4.73 6.48 13.21
N PRO A 29 -3.89 6.63 12.16
CA PRO A 29 -4.00 7.76 11.24
C PRO A 29 -5.41 7.80 10.63
N ASN A 30 -5.86 8.99 10.20
CA ASN A 30 -7.19 9.21 9.64
C ASN A 30 -7.53 8.22 8.50
N CYS A 31 -6.49 7.73 7.81
CA CYS A 31 -6.59 6.70 6.76
C CYS A 31 -5.41 5.72 6.86
N ILE A 32 -5.64 4.43 6.59
CA ILE A 32 -4.61 3.42 6.35
C ILE A 32 -4.85 2.83 4.97
N TYR A 33 -3.82 2.82 4.13
CA TYR A 33 -3.87 2.20 2.81
C TYR A 33 -2.87 1.03 2.77
N VAL A 34 -3.36 -0.12 2.32
CA VAL A 34 -2.52 -1.29 2.04
C VAL A 34 -2.74 -1.63 0.57
N SER A 35 -1.66 -1.68 -0.20
CA SER A 35 -1.67 -2.07 -1.60
C SER A 35 -0.67 -3.19 -1.80
N ASP A 36 -1.01 -4.14 -2.66
CA ASP A 36 -0.08 -5.07 -3.25
C ASP A 36 0.50 -4.48 -4.56
N LEU A 37 1.73 -4.88 -4.86
CA LEU A 37 2.43 -4.54 -6.10
C LEU A 37 3.23 -5.77 -6.52
N GLU A 38 2.95 -6.31 -7.71
CA GLU A 38 3.69 -7.43 -8.26
C GLU A 38 4.95 -6.91 -8.98
N LEU A 39 6.12 -7.26 -8.46
CA LEU A 39 7.43 -6.94 -9.00
C LEU A 39 8.27 -8.19 -9.10
N GLU A 40 9.03 -8.30 -10.18
CA GLU A 40 10.09 -9.31 -10.29
C GLU A 40 11.14 -9.10 -9.19
N PRO A 41 11.83 -10.16 -8.72
CA PRO A 41 12.91 -10.03 -7.76
C PRO A 41 14.02 -9.11 -8.30
N GLY A 42 14.46 -8.15 -7.48
CA GLY A 42 15.35 -7.10 -7.94
C GLY A 42 15.67 -6.05 -6.89
N VAL A 43 16.39 -5.01 -7.30
CA VAL A 43 16.70 -3.84 -6.47
C VAL A 43 16.01 -2.63 -7.08
N TYR A 44 15.23 -1.92 -6.27
CA TYR A 44 14.38 -0.81 -6.70
C TYR A 44 14.51 0.37 -5.76
N ASP A 45 14.41 1.57 -6.32
CA ASP A 45 14.19 2.79 -5.55
C ASP A 45 12.68 3.03 -5.49
N ILE A 46 12.12 3.04 -4.28
CA ILE A 46 10.67 3.13 -4.04
C ILE A 46 10.34 4.50 -3.47
N THR A 47 9.44 5.23 -4.12
CA THR A 47 8.96 6.53 -3.65
C THR A 47 7.48 6.45 -3.28
N PHE A 48 7.15 6.93 -2.09
CA PHE A 48 5.79 7.11 -1.59
C PHE A 48 5.46 8.59 -1.59
N ASP A 49 4.59 9.00 -2.52
CA ASP A 49 4.03 10.34 -2.55
C ASP A 49 2.67 10.35 -1.86
N PHE A 50 2.55 11.19 -0.84
CA PHE A 50 1.31 11.47 -0.13
C PHE A 50 0.67 12.68 -0.78
N VAL A 51 -0.57 12.53 -1.24
CA VAL A 51 -1.30 13.58 -1.95
C VAL A 51 -2.50 14.07 -1.14
N ASP A 52 -2.83 15.36 -1.26
CA ASP A 52 -4.06 15.93 -0.74
C ASP A 52 -5.29 15.58 -1.63
N TYR A 53 -6.46 16.10 -1.25
CA TYR A 53 -7.70 15.90 -2.02
C TYR A 53 -7.66 16.47 -3.44
N GLU A 54 -6.83 17.50 -3.67
CA GLU A 54 -6.66 18.13 -4.99
C GLU A 54 -5.60 17.42 -5.84
N GLY A 55 -4.90 16.44 -5.27
CA GLY A 55 -3.82 15.69 -5.92
C GLY A 55 -2.44 16.34 -5.78
N ASN A 56 -2.29 17.38 -4.96
CA ASN A 56 -0.99 17.99 -4.70
C ASN A 56 -0.18 17.10 -3.76
N ILE A 57 1.12 16.91 -4.04
CA ILE A 57 2.02 16.17 -3.14
C ILE A 57 2.26 17.01 -1.88
N VAL A 58 1.82 16.51 -0.73
CA VAL A 58 2.05 17.13 0.58
C VAL A 58 3.32 16.57 1.24
N ALA A 59 3.61 15.28 1.05
CA ALA A 59 4.84 14.67 1.54
C ALA A 59 5.35 13.62 0.56
N SER A 60 6.66 13.39 0.57
CA SER A 60 7.29 12.31 -0.19
C SER A 60 8.29 11.57 0.69
N LYS A 61 8.36 10.24 0.53
CA LYS A 61 9.30 9.37 1.24
C LYS A 61 9.94 8.41 0.24
N SER A 62 11.26 8.37 0.21
CA SER A 62 12.01 7.47 -0.67
C SER A 62 12.74 6.39 0.12
N VAL A 63 12.76 5.18 -0.44
CA VAL A 63 13.51 4.02 0.03
C VAL A 63 14.39 3.57 -1.12
N GLU A 64 15.66 3.99 -1.08
CA GLU A 64 16.65 3.66 -2.09
C GLU A 64 17.17 2.22 -1.90
N GLY A 65 17.39 1.52 -3.02
CA GLY A 65 18.01 0.20 -3.02
C GLY A 65 17.21 -0.89 -2.32
N TYR A 66 15.88 -0.76 -2.26
CA TYR A 66 15.02 -1.79 -1.69
C TYR A 66 15.13 -3.09 -2.47
N ARG A 67 15.46 -4.17 -1.77
CA ARG A 67 15.62 -5.49 -2.39
C ARG A 67 14.31 -6.28 -2.29
N VAL A 68 13.68 -6.50 -3.42
CA VAL A 68 12.56 -7.42 -3.59
C VAL A 68 13.10 -8.84 -3.71
N LEU A 69 12.71 -9.70 -2.77
CA LEU A 69 13.12 -11.10 -2.71
C LEU A 69 12.12 -11.99 -3.45
N GLU A 70 12.62 -13.02 -4.15
CA GLU A 70 11.79 -14.06 -4.77
C GLU A 70 11.04 -14.89 -3.72
N ASN A 71 11.73 -15.22 -2.63
CA ASN A 71 11.21 -16.00 -1.51
C ASN A 71 11.43 -15.21 -0.23
N GLY A 72 10.38 -14.62 0.31
CA GLY A 72 10.43 -13.81 1.53
C GLY A 72 9.24 -12.88 1.67
N LEU A 73 9.13 -12.21 2.81
CA LEU A 73 8.16 -11.15 3.01
C LEU A 73 8.75 -9.83 2.49
N ASN A 74 8.20 -9.35 1.38
CA ASN A 74 8.46 -8.01 0.88
C ASN A 74 7.37 -7.08 1.44
N LEU A 75 7.73 -6.25 2.41
CA LEU A 75 6.84 -5.25 3.00
C LEU A 75 7.60 -3.94 3.20
N VAL A 76 7.00 -2.85 2.75
CA VAL A 76 7.51 -1.48 2.95
C VAL A 76 6.40 -0.64 3.56
N GLN A 77 6.75 0.18 4.54
CA GLN A 77 5.81 1.05 5.25
C GLN A 77 6.28 2.50 5.15
N ALA A 78 5.34 3.39 4.90
CA ALA A 78 5.55 4.83 4.93
C ALA A 78 4.37 5.50 5.64
N PHE A 79 4.64 6.59 6.35
CA PHE A 79 3.62 7.41 7.00
C PHE A 79 3.93 8.89 6.85
N SER A 80 2.87 9.71 6.84
CA SER A 80 2.92 11.16 6.91
C SER A 80 2.05 11.66 8.07
N LEU A 81 2.46 12.75 8.71
CA LEU A 81 1.70 13.45 9.76
C LEU A 81 1.10 14.77 9.27
N GLN A 82 1.26 15.08 7.99
CA GLN A 82 0.70 16.27 7.37
C GLN A 82 -0.78 16.11 7.07
#